data_AF-G0P4B4-F1
#
_entry.id   AF-G0P4B4-F1
#
_cell.length_a   1.000
_cell.length_b   1.000
_cell.length_c   1.000
_cell.angle_alpha   90.00
_cell.angle_beta   90.00
_cell.angle_gamma   90.00
#
_symmetry.space_group_name_H-M   'P 1'
#
loop_
_entity.id
_entity.type
_entity.pdbx_description
1 polymer ?
#
loop_
_entity_poly.entity_id
_entity_poly.type
_entity_poly.pdbx_seq_one_letter_code
_entity_poly.pdbx_strand_id
1 'polypeptide(L)'
;MKLSNVLCNNELCQKCVMVRWRDGTESLSASGIKEKISASEYGLSDSKELNGSDGCVLVLLNSEKEIKQLCTDVNILEAGYSINPLVDLNGMHLRDVNDILRTLSIEEKLTDDDLMKLFVTLLCLEVPEREAIAAQELQIIEHGISEIIENGLCTTFGSYSSPVRRNGYSDIDLAVSSIPKDSCDIRPLRMIIGSKGTF
;
A
#
# COMPACT_ATOMS: atom_id res chain seq x y z
N MET A 1 -7.67 12.82 17.83
CA MET A 1 -7.89 13.26 16.43
C MET A 1 -9.15 12.59 15.88
N LYS A 2 -9.85 13.12 14.86
CA LYS A 2 -10.97 12.37 14.23
C LYS A 2 -10.40 11.29 13.31
N LEU A 3 -11.01 10.10 13.29
CA LEU A 3 -10.61 8.99 12.42
C LEU A 3 -10.66 9.42 10.94
N SER A 4 -11.70 10.17 10.55
CA SER A 4 -11.82 10.75 9.21
C SER A 4 -10.63 11.63 8.81
N ASN A 5 -10.06 12.40 9.75
CA ASN A 5 -8.92 13.28 9.46
C ASN A 5 -7.63 12.49 9.25
N VAL A 6 -7.47 11.36 9.96
CA VAL A 6 -6.33 10.45 9.76
C VAL A 6 -6.40 9.88 8.35
N LEU A 7 -7.58 9.39 7.97
CA LEU A 7 -7.78 8.66 6.74
C LEU A 7 -7.86 9.55 5.48
N CYS A 8 -8.14 10.84 5.63
CA CYS A 8 -8.04 11.82 4.55
C CYS A 8 -6.63 12.39 4.36
N ASN A 9 -5.66 12.00 5.19
CA ASN A 9 -4.28 12.46 5.10
C ASN A 9 -3.36 11.26 4.79
N ASN A 10 -2.86 11.24 3.56
CA ASN A 10 -1.98 10.18 3.04
C ASN A 10 -0.75 9.93 3.94
N GLU A 11 -0.11 11.00 4.42
CA GLU A 11 1.09 10.89 5.27
C GLU A 11 0.75 10.24 6.61
N LEU A 12 -0.44 10.51 7.15
CA LEU A 12 -0.88 9.91 8.41
C LEU A 12 -1.36 8.47 8.21
N CYS A 13 -1.99 8.16 7.08
CA CYS A 13 -2.37 6.78 6.73
C CYS A 13 -1.15 5.85 6.66
N GLN A 14 -0.03 6.34 6.10
CA GLN A 14 1.25 5.62 6.04
C GLN A 14 1.93 5.47 7.41
N LYS A 15 1.39 6.12 8.45
CA LYS A 15 1.83 6.03 9.86
C LYS A 15 0.84 5.25 10.74
N CYS A 16 -0.15 4.59 10.13
CA CYS A 16 -1.12 3.76 10.83
C CYS A 16 -0.85 2.26 10.74
N VAL A 17 -1.12 1.56 11.84
CA VAL A 17 -1.23 0.09 11.89
C VAL A 17 -2.62 -0.34 12.38
N MET A 18 -3.09 -1.45 11.84
CA MET A 18 -4.22 -2.21 12.34
C MET A 18 -3.71 -3.28 13.29
N VAL A 19 -4.10 -3.18 14.56
CA VAL A 19 -3.81 -4.20 15.57
C VAL A 19 -5.08 -5.00 15.87
N ARG A 20 -4.95 -6.32 15.92
CA ARG A 20 -6.06 -7.26 16.11
C ARG A 20 -5.71 -8.31 17.16
N TRP A 21 -6.72 -8.78 17.88
CA TRP A 21 -6.65 -9.92 18.79
C TRP A 21 -7.96 -10.70 18.73
N ARG A 22 -7.97 -11.92 19.27
CA ARG A 22 -9.20 -12.72 19.41
C ARG A 22 -9.83 -12.46 20.77
N ASP A 23 -11.10 -12.07 20.78
CA ASP A 23 -11.87 -11.95 22.02
C ASP A 23 -12.11 -13.34 22.60
N GLY A 24 -11.51 -13.62 23.76
CA GLY A 24 -11.54 -14.93 24.40
C GLY A 24 -10.36 -15.18 25.35
N THR A 25 -9.27 -14.44 25.18
CA THR A 25 -8.22 -14.28 26.20
C THR A 25 -8.48 -12.99 26.97
N GLU A 26 -8.94 -13.09 28.22
CA GLU A 26 -9.28 -11.94 29.10
C GLU A 26 -8.14 -10.90 29.24
N SER A 27 -6.91 -11.25 28.84
CA SER A 27 -5.73 -10.39 28.89
C SER A 27 -5.50 -9.48 27.68
N LEU A 28 -6.20 -9.67 26.55
CA LEU A 28 -5.96 -8.89 25.33
C LEU A 28 -7.03 -7.81 25.16
N SER A 29 -6.59 -6.57 24.96
CA SER A 29 -7.47 -5.41 24.84
C SER A 29 -6.76 -4.23 24.17
N ALA A 30 -7.55 -3.24 23.74
CA ALA A 30 -7.02 -1.97 23.25
C ALA A 30 -6.12 -1.26 24.28
N SER A 31 -6.43 -1.36 25.58
CA SER A 31 -5.59 -0.79 26.65
C SER A 31 -4.27 -1.54 26.78
N GLY A 32 -4.30 -2.87 26.75
CA GLY A 32 -3.10 -3.70 26.90
C GLY A 32 -2.08 -3.50 25.77
N ILE A 33 -2.54 -3.34 24.52
CA ILE A 33 -1.63 -3.00 23.42
C ILE A 33 -1.05 -1.59 23.59
N LYS A 34 -1.84 -0.59 24.02
CA LYS A 34 -1.33 0.77 24.24
C LYS A 34 -0.23 0.78 25.29
N GLU A 35 -0.42 0.07 26.40
CA GLU A 35 0.61 -0.09 27.44
C GLU A 35 1.89 -0.71 26.90
N LYS A 36 1.78 -1.78 26.09
CA LYS A 36 2.94 -2.43 25.45
C LYS A 36 3.69 -1.50 24.50
N ILE A 37 2.96 -0.73 23.68
CA ILE A 37 3.55 0.25 22.76
C ILE A 37 4.28 1.35 23.55
N SER A 38 3.64 1.89 24.58
CA SER A 38 4.26 2.91 25.45
C SER A 38 5.48 2.40 26.22
N ALA A 39 5.48 1.13 26.64
CA ALA A 39 6.61 0.51 27.33
C ALA A 39 7.80 0.21 26.40
N SER A 40 7.55 0.06 25.10
CA SER A 40 8.58 -0.31 24.11
C SER A 40 9.19 0.90 23.39
N GLU A 41 9.04 2.10 23.98
CA GLU A 41 9.55 3.38 23.46
C GLU A 41 9.05 3.80 22.07
N TYR A 42 7.99 3.16 21.57
CA TYR A 42 7.34 3.61 20.33
C TYR A 42 6.60 4.93 20.56
N GLY A 43 6.77 5.86 19.63
CA GLY A 43 6.05 7.13 19.61
C GLY A 43 4.58 6.98 19.26
N LEU A 44 3.75 6.62 20.25
CA LEU A 44 2.29 6.58 20.08
C LEU A 44 1.72 7.99 19.97
N SER A 45 1.24 8.37 18.77
CA SER A 45 0.61 9.69 18.57
C SER A 45 -0.88 9.67 18.92
N ASP A 46 -1.61 8.66 18.44
CA ASP A 46 -3.05 8.50 18.69
C ASP A 46 -3.46 7.01 18.53
N SER A 47 -4.60 6.64 19.10
CA SER A 47 -5.18 5.31 18.90
C SER A 47 -6.70 5.34 18.98
N LYS A 48 -7.35 4.60 18.08
CA LYS A 48 -8.81 4.54 17.96
C LYS A 48 -9.26 3.10 17.94
N GLU A 49 -10.03 2.72 18.96
CA GLU A 49 -10.68 1.42 18.99
C GLU A 49 -11.78 1.37 17.93
N LEU A 50 -11.86 0.25 17.21
CA LEU A 50 -12.81 0.04 16.14
C LEU A 50 -13.81 -1.03 16.58
N ASN A 51 -15.09 -0.83 16.25
CA ASN A 51 -16.16 -1.75 16.63
C ASN A 51 -16.20 -2.94 15.66
N GLY A 52 -15.21 -3.84 15.76
CA GLY A 52 -15.12 -5.11 15.03
C GLY A 52 -15.71 -6.28 15.82
N SER A 53 -15.97 -7.40 15.13
CA SER A 53 -16.38 -8.68 15.77
C SER A 53 -15.21 -9.40 16.45
N ASP A 54 -13.99 -9.07 16.06
CA ASP A 54 -12.74 -9.44 16.73
C ASP A 54 -12.11 -8.12 17.21
N GLY A 55 -11.73 -8.04 18.48
CA GLY A 55 -11.12 -6.86 19.07
C GLY A 55 -10.02 -6.27 18.19
N CYS A 56 -10.18 -4.99 17.84
CA CYS A 56 -9.26 -4.30 16.96
C CYS A 56 -9.12 -2.82 17.29
N VAL A 57 -7.90 -2.31 17.09
CA VAL A 57 -7.56 -0.91 17.31
C VAL A 57 -6.70 -0.41 16.14
N LEU A 58 -7.03 0.77 15.65
CA LEU A 58 -6.17 1.52 14.76
C LEU A 58 -5.18 2.32 15.61
N VAL A 59 -3.89 2.19 15.32
CA VAL A 59 -2.84 2.90 16.04
C VAL A 59 -2.07 3.79 15.07
N LEU A 60 -1.90 5.06 15.44
CA LEU A 60 -1.08 6.04 14.72
C LEU A 60 0.24 6.22 15.47
N LEU A 61 1.34 6.00 14.76
CA LEU A 61 2.72 6.19 15.25
C LEU A 61 3.32 7.49 14.69
N ASN A 62 4.45 7.93 15.25
CA ASN A 62 5.11 9.15 14.80
C ASN A 62 5.81 8.98 13.44
N SER A 63 6.20 7.75 13.08
CA SER A 63 6.93 7.47 11.85
C SER A 63 6.64 6.09 11.24
N GLU A 64 6.86 5.99 9.94
CA GLU A 64 6.77 4.73 9.18
C GLU A 64 7.84 3.70 9.62
N LYS A 65 8.99 4.18 10.11
CA LYS A 65 10.04 3.31 10.68
C LYS A 65 9.51 2.56 11.91
N GLU A 66 8.76 3.25 12.77
CA GLU A 66 8.16 2.63 13.95
C GLU A 66 7.07 1.62 13.56
N ILE A 67 6.31 1.84 12.48
CA ILE A 67 5.42 0.81 11.93
C ILE A 67 6.21 -0.46 11.62
N LYS A 68 7.24 -0.34 10.79
CA LYS A 68 8.03 -1.49 10.33
C LYS A 68 8.63 -2.27 11.51
N GLN A 69 9.08 -1.56 12.53
CA GLN A 69 9.57 -2.15 13.78
C GLN A 69 8.44 -2.82 14.58
N LEU A 70 7.32 -2.14 14.79
CA LEU A 70 6.19 -2.66 15.57
C LEU A 70 5.62 -3.94 14.93
N CYS A 71 5.47 -3.96 13.60
CA CYS A 71 5.02 -5.13 12.85
C CYS A 71 5.93 -6.36 13.00
N THR A 72 7.16 -6.17 13.47
CA THR A 72 8.13 -7.25 13.71
C THR A 72 8.49 -7.43 15.19
N ASP A 73 7.79 -6.73 16.10
CA ASP A 73 8.05 -6.80 17.53
C ASP A 73 7.57 -8.13 18.13
N VAL A 74 8.53 -9.00 18.43
CA VAL A 74 8.30 -10.32 19.00
C VAL A 74 7.53 -10.25 20.32
N ASN A 75 7.74 -9.25 21.16
CA ASN A 75 7.07 -9.17 22.48
C ASN A 75 5.56 -8.91 22.37
N ILE A 76 5.15 -8.28 21.27
CA ILE A 76 3.76 -7.96 21.00
C ILE A 76 3.10 -9.10 20.22
N LEU A 77 3.82 -9.67 19.24
CA LEU A 77 3.36 -10.83 18.47
C LEU A 77 3.18 -12.07 19.36
N GLU A 78 4.16 -12.39 20.21
CA GLU A 78 4.07 -13.52 21.17
C GLU A 78 3.01 -13.30 22.26
N ALA A 79 2.68 -12.04 22.56
CA ALA A 79 1.57 -11.73 23.43
C ALA A 79 0.20 -12.01 22.79
N GLY A 80 0.14 -12.35 21.50
CA GLY A 80 -1.08 -12.75 20.80
C GLY A 80 -1.75 -11.63 20.01
N TYR A 81 -1.10 -10.48 19.83
CA TYR A 81 -1.57 -9.42 18.94
C TYR A 81 -1.06 -9.66 17.52
N SER A 82 -1.94 -9.47 16.53
CA SER A 82 -1.56 -9.35 15.12
C SER A 82 -1.47 -7.88 14.75
N ILE A 83 -0.37 -7.49 14.12
CA ILE A 83 -0.11 -6.10 13.74
C ILE A 83 0.16 -6.06 12.25
N ASN A 84 -0.64 -5.29 11.52
CA ASN A 84 -0.47 -5.09 10.09
C ASN A 84 -0.41 -3.59 9.80
N PRO A 85 0.48 -3.11 8.90
CA PRO A 85 0.36 -1.76 8.37
C PRO A 85 -1.05 -1.54 7.82
N LEU A 86 -1.61 -0.35 8.00
CA LEU A 86 -2.93 -0.03 7.46
C LEU A 86 -2.92 -0.14 5.92
N VAL A 87 -1.81 0.28 5.32
CA VAL A 87 -1.55 0.27 3.88
C VAL A 87 -0.23 -0.47 3.67
N ASP A 88 -0.26 -1.59 2.96
CA ASP A 88 0.92 -2.37 2.61
C ASP A 88 1.23 -2.27 1.10
N LEU A 89 2.18 -3.08 0.61
CA LEU A 89 2.52 -3.15 -0.82
C LEU A 89 1.34 -3.58 -1.70
N ASN A 90 0.36 -4.30 -1.16
CA ASN A 90 -0.85 -4.71 -1.86
C ASN A 90 -2.03 -3.76 -1.57
N GLY A 91 -1.78 -2.65 -0.89
CA GLY A 91 -2.76 -1.67 -0.48
C GLY A 91 -3.44 -2.02 0.84
N MET A 92 -4.72 -1.71 0.95
CA MET A 92 -5.47 -1.93 2.18
C MET A 92 -6.22 -3.25 2.13
N HIS A 93 -6.16 -4.02 3.23
CA HIS A 93 -6.96 -5.23 3.33
C HIS A 93 -8.46 -4.88 3.42
N LEU A 94 -9.29 -5.58 2.63
CA LEU A 94 -10.75 -5.37 2.61
C LEU A 94 -11.39 -5.47 4.00
N ARG A 95 -10.84 -6.33 4.86
CA ARG A 95 -11.28 -6.49 6.25
C ARG A 95 -11.08 -5.19 7.05
N ASP A 96 -9.93 -4.56 6.93
CA ASP A 96 -9.59 -3.34 7.65
C ASP A 96 -10.46 -2.18 7.17
N VAL A 97 -10.67 -2.08 5.85
CA VAL A 97 -11.61 -1.12 5.25
C VAL A 97 -13.01 -1.29 5.82
N ASN A 98 -13.52 -2.52 5.94
CA ASN A 98 -14.86 -2.78 6.47
C ASN A 98 -15.00 -2.34 7.95
N ASP A 99 -14.04 -2.69 8.81
CA ASP A 99 -14.08 -2.30 10.23
C ASP A 99 -13.99 -0.78 10.44
N ILE A 100 -13.17 -0.12 9.61
CA ILE A 100 -13.06 1.34 9.57
C ILE A 100 -14.38 1.97 9.11
N LEU A 101 -14.94 1.52 8.00
CA LEU A 101 -16.20 2.05 7.44
C LEU A 101 -17.38 1.86 8.40
N ARG A 102 -17.44 0.74 9.13
CA ARG A 102 -18.45 0.50 10.17
C ARG A 102 -18.34 1.53 11.30
N THR A 103 -17.14 1.74 11.81
CA THR A 103 -16.89 2.72 12.89
C THR A 103 -17.25 4.14 12.44
N LEU A 104 -16.83 4.48 11.22
CA LEU A 104 -17.12 5.76 10.59
C LEU A 104 -18.61 5.99 10.39
N SER A 105 -19.36 4.97 9.97
CA SER A 105 -20.82 5.05 9.78
C SER A 105 -21.58 5.31 11.10
N ILE A 106 -21.00 4.94 12.25
CA ILE A 106 -21.56 5.22 13.58
C ILE A 106 -21.22 6.65 14.04
N GLU A 107 -20.09 7.19 13.60
CA GLU A 107 -19.75 8.60 13.83
C GLU A 107 -20.66 9.47 12.92
N GLU A 108 -21.87 9.81 13.39
CA GLU A 108 -22.96 10.57 12.72
C GLU A 108 -22.59 11.95 12.12
N LYS A 109 -21.30 12.25 11.92
CA LYS A 109 -20.74 13.52 11.45
C LYS A 109 -19.92 13.42 10.17
N LEU A 110 -20.00 12.30 9.44
CA LEU A 110 -19.40 12.20 8.11
C LEU A 110 -20.33 12.79 7.07
N THR A 111 -19.78 13.71 6.28
CA THR A 111 -20.45 14.23 5.09
C THR A 111 -20.16 13.33 3.88
N ASP A 112 -20.95 13.44 2.82
CA ASP A 112 -20.68 12.76 1.55
C ASP A 112 -19.28 13.12 1.01
N ASP A 113 -18.85 14.36 1.20
CA ASP A 113 -17.51 14.82 0.83
C ASP A 113 -16.41 14.11 1.63
N ASP A 114 -16.62 13.88 2.94
CA ASP A 114 -15.67 13.14 3.77
C ASP A 114 -15.61 11.68 3.35
N LEU A 115 -16.76 11.07 3.04
CA LEU A 115 -16.85 9.70 2.53
C LEU A 115 -16.14 9.58 1.18
N MET A 116 -16.36 10.52 0.25
CA MET A 116 -15.70 10.50 -1.06
C MET A 116 -14.19 10.69 -0.96
N LYS A 117 -13.71 11.64 -0.13
CA LYS A 117 -12.27 11.82 0.11
C LYS A 117 -11.65 10.59 0.73
N LEU A 118 -12.37 9.97 1.67
CA LEU A 118 -11.96 8.70 2.26
C LEU A 118 -11.87 7.61 1.20
N PHE A 119 -12.91 7.38 0.41
CA PHE A 119 -12.90 6.36 -0.64
C PHE A 119 -11.76 6.58 -1.63
N VAL A 120 -11.54 7.82 -2.08
CA VAL A 120 -10.42 8.16 -2.97
C VAL A 120 -9.09 7.88 -2.29
N THR A 121 -8.93 8.23 -1.01
CA THR A 121 -7.68 7.98 -0.29
C THR A 121 -7.44 6.48 -0.11
N LEU A 122 -8.42 5.72 0.37
CA LEU A 122 -8.30 4.27 0.57
C LEU A 122 -8.03 3.52 -0.74
N LEU A 123 -8.60 3.99 -1.86
CA LEU A 123 -8.46 3.33 -3.17
C LEU A 123 -7.19 3.76 -3.91
N CYS A 124 -6.80 5.04 -3.86
CA CYS A 124 -5.74 5.60 -4.70
C CYS A 124 -4.42 5.85 -3.97
N LEU A 125 -4.34 5.66 -2.65
CA LEU A 125 -3.11 5.85 -1.90
C LEU A 125 -2.09 4.78 -2.25
N GLU A 126 -1.07 5.11 -3.02
CA GLU A 126 0.05 4.23 -3.38
C GLU A 126 1.19 4.36 -2.35
N VAL A 127 1.86 3.25 -2.02
CA VAL A 127 3.05 3.28 -1.15
C VAL A 127 4.31 3.55 -1.99
N PRO A 128 5.24 4.43 -1.54
CA PRO A 128 6.41 4.79 -2.33
C PRO A 128 7.25 3.59 -2.78
N GLU A 129 7.33 2.55 -1.96
CA GLU A 129 8.04 1.32 -2.29
C GLU A 129 7.45 0.60 -3.50
N ARG A 130 6.13 0.59 -3.66
CA ARG A 130 5.48 -0.05 -4.81
C ARG A 130 5.71 0.76 -6.08
N GLU A 131 5.72 2.09 -6.00
CA GLU A 131 6.09 2.93 -7.14
C GLU A 131 7.54 2.68 -7.56
N ALA A 132 8.45 2.53 -6.61
CA ALA A 132 9.84 2.22 -6.89
C ALA A 132 10.02 0.84 -7.56
N ILE A 133 9.30 -0.18 -7.08
CA ILE A 133 9.30 -1.52 -7.69
C ILE A 133 8.75 -1.45 -9.11
N ALA A 134 7.59 -0.82 -9.31
CA ALA A 134 6.97 -0.71 -10.63
C ALA A 134 7.85 0.08 -11.62
N ALA A 135 8.53 1.13 -11.17
CA ALA A 135 9.49 1.87 -11.98
C ALA A 135 10.69 1.00 -12.40
N GLN A 136 11.20 0.17 -11.50
CA GLN A 136 12.30 -0.75 -11.79
C GLN A 136 11.87 -1.84 -12.79
N GLU A 137 10.68 -2.43 -12.61
CA GLU A 137 10.13 -3.43 -13.52
C GLU A 137 9.90 -2.85 -14.92
N LEU A 138 9.39 -1.62 -15.01
CA LEU A 138 9.23 -0.89 -16.27
C LEU A 138 10.57 -0.70 -16.98
N GLN A 139 11.64 -0.31 -16.28
CA GLN A 139 12.97 -0.18 -16.88
C GLN A 139 13.49 -1.49 -17.46
N ILE A 140 13.25 -2.62 -16.78
CA ILE A 140 13.64 -3.95 -17.28
C ILE A 140 12.87 -4.29 -18.57
N ILE A 141 11.56 -4.03 -18.59
CA ILE A 141 10.71 -4.28 -19.77
C ILE A 141 11.14 -3.38 -20.94
N GLU A 142 11.34 -2.08 -20.69
CA GLU A 142 11.80 -1.11 -21.69
C GLU A 142 13.15 -1.52 -22.27
N HIS A 143 14.09 -1.95 -21.42
CA HIS A 143 15.38 -2.45 -21.86
C HIS A 143 15.23 -3.69 -22.76
N GLY A 144 14.46 -4.69 -22.34
CA GLY A 144 14.22 -5.89 -23.15
C GLY A 144 13.56 -5.58 -24.50
N ILE A 145 12.63 -4.62 -24.54
CA ILE A 145 12.00 -4.17 -25.79
C ILE A 145 13.04 -3.47 -26.69
N SER A 146 13.92 -2.64 -26.13
CA SER A 146 14.98 -1.96 -26.90
C SER A 146 16.02 -2.92 -27.50
N GLU A 147 16.23 -4.10 -26.89
CA GLU A 147 17.08 -5.13 -27.48
C GLU A 147 16.45 -5.74 -28.75
N ILE A 148 15.12 -5.80 -28.82
CA ILE A 148 14.34 -6.41 -29.90
C ILE A 148 13.98 -5.38 -30.99
N ILE A 149 13.58 -4.18 -30.59
CA ILE A 149 13.11 -3.09 -31.46
C ILE A 149 14.09 -1.95 -31.32
N GLU A 150 14.92 -1.73 -32.35
CA GLU A 150 16.03 -0.78 -32.33
C GLU A 150 15.60 0.67 -32.01
N ASN A 151 14.37 1.01 -32.37
CA ASN A 151 13.75 2.32 -32.13
C ASN A 151 12.49 2.24 -31.26
N GLY A 152 12.39 1.21 -30.41
CA GLY A 152 11.21 0.98 -29.57
C GLY A 152 11.03 2.07 -28.51
N LEU A 153 9.87 2.72 -28.50
CA LEU A 153 9.40 3.61 -27.45
C LEU A 153 8.25 2.92 -26.72
N CYS A 154 8.42 2.72 -25.41
CA CYS A 154 7.35 2.28 -24.53
C CYS A 154 6.68 3.47 -23.87
N THR A 155 5.36 3.49 -23.88
CA THR A 155 4.57 4.52 -23.21
C THR A 155 3.54 3.83 -22.34
N THR A 156 3.57 4.07 -21.03
CA THR A 156 2.52 3.63 -20.11
C THR A 156 1.21 4.36 -20.41
N PHE A 157 0.09 3.67 -20.37
CA PHE A 157 -1.24 4.27 -20.48
C PHE A 157 -2.25 3.61 -19.53
N GLY A 158 -3.54 3.91 -19.70
CA GLY A 158 -4.61 3.27 -18.93
C GLY A 158 -4.71 3.79 -17.50
N SER A 159 -5.26 2.95 -16.61
CA SER A 159 -5.49 3.32 -15.21
C SER A 159 -4.20 3.53 -14.42
N TYR A 160 -3.12 2.85 -14.80
CA TYR A 160 -1.82 3.05 -14.16
C TYR A 160 -1.35 4.50 -14.35
N SER A 161 -1.39 5.06 -15.56
CA SER A 161 -0.94 6.45 -15.81
C SER A 161 -1.97 7.53 -15.42
N SER A 162 -3.03 7.16 -14.68
CA SER A 162 -4.17 8.01 -14.40
C SER A 162 -4.27 8.40 -12.91
N PRO A 163 -4.87 9.57 -12.58
CA PRO A 163 -5.17 9.95 -11.19
C PRO A 163 -6.12 9.00 -10.44
N VAL A 164 -6.78 8.07 -11.16
CA VAL A 164 -7.68 7.07 -10.57
C VAL A 164 -7.02 5.69 -10.43
N ARG A 165 -5.68 5.63 -10.50
CA ARG A 165 -4.90 4.42 -10.20
C ARG A 165 -5.35 3.88 -8.84
N ARG A 166 -5.76 2.61 -8.83
CA ARG A 166 -6.07 1.86 -7.60
C ARG A 166 -4.81 1.20 -7.08
N ASN A 167 -4.46 1.45 -5.82
CA ASN A 167 -3.37 0.75 -5.14
C ASN A 167 -3.67 -0.76 -5.08
N GLY A 168 -2.67 -1.60 -5.26
CA GLY A 168 -2.73 -3.06 -5.27
C GLY A 168 -3.36 -3.69 -6.52
N TYR A 169 -4.17 -2.94 -7.28
CA TYR A 169 -5.11 -3.53 -8.24
C TYR A 169 -5.08 -2.94 -9.66
N SER A 170 -4.21 -1.97 -9.95
CA SER A 170 -4.06 -1.46 -11.31
C SER A 170 -2.97 -2.22 -12.06
N ASP A 171 -3.34 -2.83 -13.17
CA ASP A 171 -2.40 -3.39 -14.14
C ASP A 171 -1.63 -2.27 -14.85
N ILE A 172 -0.42 -2.57 -15.33
CA ILE A 172 0.41 -1.64 -16.08
C ILE A 172 0.21 -1.90 -17.58
N ASP A 173 -0.53 -1.01 -18.24
CA ASP A 173 -0.73 -1.06 -19.68
C ASP A 173 0.42 -0.36 -20.41
N LEU A 174 1.05 -1.05 -21.37
CA LEU A 174 2.18 -0.56 -22.15
C LEU A 174 1.85 -0.51 -23.65
N ALA A 175 2.04 0.67 -24.24
CA ALA A 175 1.99 0.85 -25.69
C ALA A 175 3.44 0.90 -26.23
N VAL A 176 3.75 0.02 -27.18
CA VAL A 176 5.07 -0.02 -27.83
C VAL A 176 4.95 0.53 -29.24
N SER A 177 5.77 1.54 -29.55
CA SER A 177 5.81 2.22 -30.85
C SER A 177 7.24 2.38 -31.35
N SER A 178 7.45 2.78 -32.61
CA SER A 178 8.79 3.03 -33.18
C SER A 178 9.03 4.51 -33.50
N ILE A 179 10.29 4.95 -33.41
CA ILE A 179 10.73 6.30 -33.79
C ILE A 179 11.77 6.22 -34.93
N PRO A 180 11.48 6.65 -36.18
CA PRO A 180 10.27 7.33 -36.64
C PRO A 180 9.10 6.36 -36.81
N LYS A 181 7.88 6.89 -36.72
CA LYS A 181 6.59 6.15 -36.74
C LYS A 181 6.35 5.27 -37.99
N ASP A 182 7.21 5.35 -38.99
CA ASP A 182 7.00 4.76 -40.32
C ASP A 182 7.75 3.44 -40.54
N SER A 183 8.70 3.07 -39.67
CA SER A 183 9.32 1.73 -39.69
C SER A 183 9.50 1.19 -38.28
N CYS A 184 9.06 -0.04 -38.05
CA CYS A 184 9.37 -0.79 -36.85
C CYS A 184 10.42 -1.82 -37.25
N ASP A 185 11.70 -1.45 -37.11
CA ASP A 185 12.81 -2.34 -37.42
C ASP A 185 12.97 -3.37 -36.31
N ILE A 186 12.17 -4.43 -36.41
CA ILE A 186 12.25 -5.61 -35.55
C ILE A 186 13.54 -6.34 -35.87
N ARG A 187 14.43 -6.47 -34.90
CA ARG A 187 15.68 -7.21 -35.08
C ARG A 187 15.36 -8.70 -35.27
N PRO A 188 15.94 -9.37 -36.28
CA PRO A 188 15.78 -10.80 -36.45
C PRO A 188 16.28 -11.55 -35.20
N LEU A 189 15.52 -12.54 -34.74
CA LEU A 189 15.82 -13.34 -33.53
C LEU A 189 17.28 -13.86 -33.49
N ARG A 190 17.82 -14.21 -34.67
CA ARG A 190 19.22 -14.67 -34.85
C ARG A 190 20.28 -13.63 -34.45
N MET A 191 20.02 -12.34 -34.61
CA MET A 191 20.93 -11.27 -34.20
C MET A 191 20.89 -11.04 -32.69
N ILE A 192 19.72 -11.24 -32.08
CA ILE A 192 19.51 -11.13 -30.63
C ILE A 192 20.15 -12.31 -29.88
N ILE A 193 20.10 -13.51 -30.48
CA ILE A 193 20.69 -14.73 -29.89
C ILE A 193 22.20 -14.81 -30.20
N GLY A 194 22.64 -14.35 -31.37
CA GLY A 194 24.04 -14.43 -31.82
C GLY A 194 25.01 -13.55 -31.02
N SER A 195 24.53 -12.51 -30.34
CA SER A 195 25.33 -11.65 -29.44
C SER A 195 25.61 -12.28 -28.07
N LYS A 196 24.96 -13.40 -27.72
CA LYS A 196 25.23 -14.19 -26.49
C LYS A 196 26.10 -15.44 -26.73
N GLY A 197 26.72 -15.53 -27.91
CA GLY A 197 27.60 -16.64 -28.30
C GLY A 197 29.07 -16.35 -28.07
N THR A 198 29.51 -16.25 -26.82
CA THR A 198 30.89 -16.52 -26.38
C THR A 198 30.89 -16.64 -24.86
N PHE A 199 30.59 -17.85 -24.37
CA PHE A 199 31.09 -18.33 -23.08
C PHE A 199 32.32 -19.18 -23.34
#